data_AF-A0A3R6PEN1-F1
#
_entry.id   AF-A0A3R6PEN1-F1
#
_cell.length_a   1.000
_cell.length_b   1.000
_cell.length_c   1.000
_cell.angle_alpha   90.00
_cell.angle_beta   90.00
_cell.angle_gamma   90.00
#
_symmetry.space_group_name_H-M   'P 1'
#
loop_
_entity.id
_entity.type
_entity.pdbx_description
1 polymer ?
#
loop_
_entity_poly.entity_id
_entity_poly.type
_entity_poly.pdbx_seq_one_letter_code
_entity_poly.pdbx_strand_id
1 'polypeptide(L)'
;MDLATCLKKMQLVGVLAFATVDTDGAPQIRNISAIHYEEDAIYFFTARGKNFCRELQQDGRVQILCYTRYKEMIRMSGKAYAVAESEQEKLRDIIFEEQPYLGNVYPGDTRNIGIVFCIDRAEIEYFNLGVNPIFRETYQLGNAGIEEKGYYITDACIGCGTCQSSCPQRCITEGEPFTIQQNHCLHCGSCYENCPVQAIERRG
;
A
#
# COMPACT_ATOMS: atom_id res chain seq x y z
N MET A 1 9.22 5.25 -10.81
CA MET A 1 7.74 5.19 -10.72
C MET A 1 7.33 6.25 -9.70
N ASP A 2 6.09 6.70 -9.65
CA ASP A 2 5.66 7.75 -8.71
C ASP A 2 4.30 7.44 -8.07
N LEU A 3 3.93 8.29 -7.11
CA LEU A 3 2.67 8.20 -6.38
C LEU A 3 1.46 8.23 -7.34
N ALA A 4 1.43 9.20 -8.26
CA ALA A 4 0.32 9.39 -9.19
C ALA A 4 0.09 8.14 -10.05
N THR A 5 1.17 7.49 -10.49
CA THR A 5 1.09 6.26 -11.26
C THR A 5 0.61 5.08 -10.41
N CYS A 6 0.98 5.02 -9.12
CA CYS A 6 0.44 4.01 -8.20
C CYS A 6 -1.07 4.16 -8.01
N LEU A 7 -1.54 5.38 -7.73
CA LEU A 7 -2.98 5.67 -7.61
C LEU A 7 -3.73 5.35 -8.90
N LYS A 8 -3.16 5.72 -10.07
CA LYS A 8 -3.76 5.39 -11.36
C LYS A 8 -3.85 3.88 -11.60
N LYS A 9 -2.84 3.11 -11.23
CA LYS A 9 -2.86 1.65 -11.31
C LYS A 9 -3.92 1.05 -10.39
N MET A 10 -4.05 1.53 -9.15
CA MET A 10 -5.12 1.11 -8.23
C MET A 10 -6.50 1.40 -8.83
N GLN A 11 -6.72 2.59 -9.41
CA GLN A 11 -7.95 2.93 -10.10
C GLN A 11 -8.24 1.97 -11.27
N LEU A 12 -7.25 1.62 -12.08
CA LEU A 12 -7.40 0.70 -13.21
C LEU A 12 -7.67 -0.75 -12.80
N VAL A 13 -7.23 -1.18 -11.61
CA VAL A 13 -7.61 -2.49 -11.05
C VAL A 13 -9.10 -2.52 -10.70
N GLY A 14 -9.68 -1.37 -10.32
CA GLY A 14 -11.12 -1.16 -10.10
C GLY A 14 -11.68 -1.76 -8.82
N VAL A 15 -11.20 -2.92 -8.39
CA VAL A 15 -11.60 -3.56 -7.12
C VAL A 15 -10.37 -3.79 -6.26
N LEU A 16 -10.34 -3.20 -5.07
CA LEU A 16 -9.21 -3.30 -4.16
C LEU A 16 -9.57 -4.14 -2.93
N ALA A 17 -8.61 -4.89 -2.40
CA ALA A 17 -8.78 -5.63 -1.15
C ALA A 17 -8.44 -4.72 0.03
N PHE A 18 -9.43 -4.39 0.85
CA PHE A 18 -9.28 -3.60 2.07
C PHE A 18 -9.22 -4.53 3.27
N ALA A 19 -8.19 -4.40 4.09
CA ALA A 19 -8.09 -5.02 5.40
C ALA A 19 -8.20 -3.97 6.51
N THR A 20 -8.90 -4.32 7.58
CA THR A 20 -9.22 -3.49 8.75
C THR A 20 -9.12 -4.37 10.00
N VAL A 21 -9.30 -3.76 11.17
CA VAL A 21 -9.27 -4.43 12.46
C VAL A 21 -10.65 -4.34 13.09
N ASP A 22 -11.19 -5.47 13.58
CA ASP A 22 -12.44 -5.47 14.33
C ASP A 22 -12.28 -5.12 15.82
N THR A 23 -13.40 -5.12 16.54
CA THR A 23 -13.44 -4.79 17.97
C THR A 23 -12.61 -5.71 18.85
N ASP A 24 -12.38 -6.94 18.40
CA ASP A 24 -11.62 -7.96 19.13
C ASP A 24 -10.13 -7.95 18.74
N GLY A 25 -9.73 -7.04 17.83
CA GLY A 25 -8.38 -6.95 17.31
C GLY A 25 -8.09 -7.91 16.15
N ALA A 26 -9.09 -8.65 15.65
CA ALA A 26 -8.88 -9.61 14.58
C ALA A 26 -8.84 -8.90 13.21
N PRO A 27 -7.93 -9.34 12.30
CA PRO A 27 -7.85 -8.78 10.96
C PRO A 27 -9.04 -9.23 10.12
N GLN A 28 -9.65 -8.28 9.43
CA GLN A 28 -10.76 -8.51 8.52
C GLN A 28 -10.36 -8.09 7.10
N ILE A 29 -10.91 -8.70 6.06
CA ILE A 29 -10.61 -8.36 4.65
C ILE A 29 -11.84 -8.47 3.74
N ARG A 30 -11.97 -7.56 2.78
CA ARG A 30 -13.04 -7.56 1.76
C ARG A 30 -12.67 -6.73 0.53
N ASN A 31 -13.43 -6.91 -0.54
CA ASN A 31 -13.29 -6.14 -1.78
C ASN A 31 -14.13 -4.86 -1.74
N ILE A 32 -13.54 -3.75 -2.17
CA ILE A 32 -14.18 -2.43 -2.31
C ILE A 32 -13.90 -1.90 -3.71
N SER A 33 -14.94 -1.39 -4.38
CA SER A 33 -14.86 -0.81 -5.73
C SER A 33 -15.55 0.54 -5.87
N ALA A 34 -16.36 0.93 -4.88
CA ALA A 34 -16.95 2.26 -4.81
C ALA A 34 -15.91 3.27 -4.32
N ILE A 35 -14.94 3.60 -5.17
CA ILE A 35 -13.75 4.41 -4.84
C ILE A 35 -13.60 5.54 -5.86
N HIS A 36 -13.46 6.76 -5.35
CA HIS A 36 -13.06 7.95 -6.10
C HIS A 36 -11.60 8.30 -5.76
N TYR A 37 -10.86 8.80 -6.75
CA TYR A 37 -9.43 9.10 -6.64
C TYR A 37 -9.19 10.58 -6.98
N GLU A 38 -8.51 11.27 -6.07
CA GLU A 38 -7.92 12.59 -6.29
C GLU A 38 -6.38 12.45 -6.32
N GLU A 39 -5.66 13.55 -6.58
CA GLU A 39 -4.19 13.54 -6.64
C GLU A 39 -3.54 13.24 -5.27
N ASP A 40 -4.18 13.68 -4.19
CA ASP A 40 -3.68 13.64 -2.82
C ASP A 40 -4.58 12.86 -1.84
N ALA A 41 -5.66 12.24 -2.32
CA ALA A 41 -6.56 11.45 -1.48
C ALA A 41 -7.29 10.35 -2.26
N ILE A 42 -7.75 9.32 -1.54
CA ILE A 42 -8.77 8.39 -2.02
C ILE A 42 -10.01 8.43 -1.14
N TYR A 43 -11.18 8.35 -1.77
CA TYR A 43 -12.47 8.36 -1.09
C TYR A 43 -13.22 7.09 -1.42
N PHE A 44 -13.91 6.51 -0.44
CA PHE A 44 -14.67 5.30 -0.69
C PHE A 44 -15.98 5.26 0.11
N PHE A 45 -16.96 4.57 -0.47
CA PHE A 45 -18.31 4.52 0.05
C PHE A 45 -18.64 3.17 0.69
N THR A 46 -19.30 3.18 1.85
CA THR A 46 -19.86 1.98 2.48
C THR A 46 -21.17 2.29 3.22
N ALA A 47 -22.02 1.28 3.39
CA ALA A 47 -23.26 1.42 4.17
C ALA A 47 -22.96 1.44 5.68
N ARG A 48 -23.62 2.34 6.44
CA ARG A 48 -23.36 2.53 7.88
C ARG A 48 -23.61 1.27 8.73
N GLY A 49 -24.51 0.38 8.30
CA GLY A 49 -24.82 -0.86 9.02
C GLY A 49 -23.76 -1.97 8.90
N LYS A 50 -22.76 -1.84 8.02
CA LYS A 50 -21.75 -2.89 7.81
C LYS A 50 -20.68 -2.88 8.91
N ASN A 51 -20.16 -4.06 9.27
CA ASN A 51 -19.01 -4.18 10.18
C ASN A 51 -17.82 -3.34 9.68
N PHE A 52 -17.56 -3.33 8.37
CA PHE A 52 -16.54 -2.47 7.76
C PHE A 52 -16.68 -0.99 8.13
N CYS A 53 -17.89 -0.42 8.17
CA CYS A 53 -18.09 0.96 8.60
C CYS A 53 -17.72 1.15 10.08
N ARG A 54 -18.14 0.21 10.94
CA ARG A 54 -17.88 0.23 12.37
C ARG A 54 -16.38 0.14 12.68
N GLU A 55 -15.69 -0.78 12.01
CA GLU A 55 -14.23 -0.99 12.10
C GLU A 55 -13.47 0.30 11.76
N LEU A 56 -13.85 0.98 10.68
CA LEU A 56 -13.23 2.24 10.26
C LEU A 56 -13.50 3.39 11.23
N GLN A 57 -14.70 3.46 11.81
CA GLN A 57 -15.06 4.50 12.77
C GLN A 57 -14.36 4.32 14.12
N GLN A 58 -14.08 3.08 14.53
CA GLN A 58 -13.48 2.77 15.82
C GLN A 58 -11.95 2.79 15.80
N ASP A 59 -11.34 2.24 14.77
CA ASP A 59 -9.89 2.08 14.68
C ASP A 59 -9.30 2.92 13.52
N GLY A 60 -9.93 2.84 12.36
CA GLY A 60 -9.54 3.57 11.16
C GLY A 60 -8.29 3.04 10.45
N ARG A 61 -7.44 2.21 11.09
CA ARG A 61 -6.31 1.59 10.40
C ARG A 61 -6.80 0.72 9.24
N VAL A 62 -6.17 0.90 8.09
CA VAL A 62 -6.51 0.18 6.86
C VAL A 62 -5.23 -0.23 6.13
N GLN A 63 -5.24 -1.45 5.60
CA GLN A 63 -4.29 -1.93 4.60
C GLN A 63 -5.06 -2.17 3.31
N ILE A 64 -4.61 -1.62 2.19
CA ILE A 64 -5.22 -1.85 0.88
C ILE A 64 -4.20 -2.57 0.01
N LEU A 65 -4.64 -3.63 -0.68
CA LEU A 65 -3.83 -4.38 -1.62
C LEU A 65 -4.51 -4.39 -2.99
N CYS A 66 -3.72 -4.13 -4.03
CA CYS A 66 -4.08 -4.42 -5.41
C CYS A 66 -2.97 -5.23 -6.10
N TYR A 67 -3.36 -6.06 -7.05
CA TYR A 67 -2.46 -6.88 -7.83
C TYR A 67 -2.84 -6.84 -9.30
N THR A 68 -1.88 -6.52 -10.17
CA THR A 68 -2.11 -6.43 -11.61
C THR A 68 -1.74 -7.74 -12.31
N ARG A 69 -2.26 -7.93 -13.54
CA ARG A 69 -1.86 -9.05 -14.41
C ARG A 69 -0.36 -9.08 -14.74
N TYR A 70 0.35 -7.97 -14.53
CA TYR A 70 1.77 -7.80 -14.82
C TYR A 70 2.68 -8.09 -13.61
N LYS A 71 2.15 -8.76 -12.57
CA LYS A 71 2.90 -9.11 -11.35
C LYS A 71 3.35 -7.88 -10.54
N GLU A 72 2.59 -6.80 -10.64
CA GLU A 72 2.76 -5.59 -9.84
C GLU A 72 1.81 -5.66 -8.64
N MET A 73 2.36 -5.45 -7.45
CA MET A 73 1.62 -5.32 -6.19
C MET A 73 1.72 -3.88 -5.73
N ILE A 74 0.59 -3.29 -5.35
CA ILE A 74 0.55 -2.00 -4.66
C ILE A 74 -0.11 -2.24 -3.32
N ARG A 75 0.60 -1.88 -2.26
CA ARG A 75 0.06 -1.86 -0.89
C ARG A 75 -0.03 -0.43 -0.42
N MET A 76 -1.15 -0.06 0.19
CA MET A 76 -1.33 1.23 0.85
C MET A 76 -1.61 0.98 2.33
N SER A 77 -0.83 1.59 3.20
CA SER A 77 -0.92 1.49 4.65
C SER A 77 -1.26 2.87 5.20
N GLY A 78 -2.43 3.02 5.81
CA GLY A 78 -2.89 4.33 6.29
C GLY A 78 -4.01 4.25 7.31
N LYS A 79 -4.64 5.40 7.54
CA LYS A 79 -5.87 5.50 8.32
C LYS A 79 -6.96 6.15 7.48
N ALA A 80 -8.15 5.58 7.53
CA ALA A 80 -9.34 6.19 6.97
C ALA A 80 -10.14 6.92 8.06
N TYR A 81 -10.78 8.01 7.69
CA TYR A 81 -11.70 8.74 8.55
C TYR A 81 -12.96 9.14 7.78
N ALA A 82 -14.06 9.30 8.50
CA ALA A 82 -15.30 9.76 7.90
C ALA A 82 -15.13 11.19 7.37
N VAL A 83 -15.54 11.43 6.13
CA VAL A 83 -15.53 12.78 5.58
C VAL A 83 -16.55 13.66 6.34
N ALA A 84 -16.28 14.97 6.44
CA ALA A 84 -17.20 15.93 7.04
C ALA A 84 -18.61 15.86 6.40
N GLU A 85 -19.65 16.01 7.22
CA GLU A 85 -21.06 15.91 6.79
C GLU A 85 -21.39 16.84 5.61
N SER A 86 -20.77 18.03 5.54
CA SER A 86 -20.97 18.98 4.44
C SER A 86 -20.49 18.47 3.07
N GLU A 87 -19.51 17.57 3.03
CA GLU A 87 -18.93 17.03 1.78
C GLU A 87 -19.45 15.62 1.44
N GLN A 88 -20.21 14.99 2.35
CA GLN A 88 -20.73 13.62 2.18
C GLN A 88 -21.60 13.45 0.92
N GLU A 89 -22.47 14.43 0.64
CA GLU A 89 -23.37 14.38 -0.50
C GLU A 89 -22.61 14.51 -1.83
N LYS A 90 -21.77 15.54 -1.94
CA LYS A 90 -20.95 15.81 -3.11
C LYS A 90 -20.08 14.61 -3.50
N LEU A 91 -19.34 14.03 -2.57
CA LEU A 91 -18.46 12.88 -2.87
C LEU A 91 -19.25 11.61 -3.16
N ARG A 92 -20.40 11.41 -2.51
CA ARG A 92 -21.29 10.28 -2.83
C ARG A 92 -21.82 10.40 -4.25
N ASP A 93 -22.19 11.59 -4.71
CA ASP A 93 -22.63 11.82 -6.08
C ASP A 93 -21.52 11.48 -7.09
N ILE A 94 -20.31 11.98 -6.86
CA ILE A 94 -19.13 11.68 -7.71
C ILE A 94 -18.89 10.17 -7.78
N ILE A 95 -18.84 9.47 -6.63
CA ILE A 95 -18.61 8.01 -6.61
C ILE A 95 -19.70 7.26 -7.39
N PHE A 96 -20.97 7.67 -7.27
CA PHE A 96 -22.07 7.01 -7.97
C PHE A 96 -22.08 7.29 -9.48
N GLU A 97 -21.65 8.48 -9.89
CA GLU A 97 -21.46 8.83 -11.30
C GLU A 97 -20.32 8.02 -11.93
N GLU A 98 -19.20 7.88 -11.21
CA GLU A 98 -18.05 7.07 -11.64
C GLU A 98 -18.31 5.57 -11.62
N GLN A 99 -19.25 5.10 -10.79
CA GLN A 99 -19.55 3.69 -10.58
C GLN A 99 -21.04 3.37 -10.83
N PRO A 100 -21.51 3.39 -12.10
CA PRO A 100 -22.94 3.29 -12.43
C PRO A 100 -23.63 2.01 -11.90
N TYR A 101 -22.88 0.93 -11.69
CA TYR A 101 -23.41 -0.32 -11.14
C TYR A 101 -24.01 -0.13 -9.74
N LEU A 102 -23.58 0.89 -8.98
CA LEU A 102 -24.11 1.21 -7.67
C LEU A 102 -25.59 1.57 -7.70
N GLY A 103 -26.12 2.07 -8.83
CA GLY A 103 -27.55 2.28 -9.00
C GLY A 103 -28.37 0.99 -8.91
N ASN A 104 -27.79 -0.16 -9.28
CA ASN A 104 -28.43 -1.47 -9.10
C ASN A 104 -28.34 -1.96 -7.65
N VAL A 105 -27.30 -1.57 -6.92
CA VAL A 105 -27.06 -1.98 -5.52
C VAL A 105 -27.88 -1.12 -4.55
N TYR A 106 -28.05 0.17 -4.85
CA TYR A 106 -28.77 1.15 -4.06
C TYR A 106 -29.83 1.84 -4.93
N PRO A 107 -30.95 1.15 -5.25
CA PRO A 107 -31.98 1.69 -6.12
C PRO A 107 -32.75 2.85 -5.48
N GLY A 108 -33.24 3.78 -6.30
CA GLY A 108 -33.96 4.97 -5.85
C GLY A 108 -33.10 5.86 -4.94
N ASP A 109 -33.70 6.41 -3.88
CA ASP A 109 -33.01 7.32 -2.95
C ASP A 109 -32.34 6.60 -1.77
N THR A 110 -32.08 5.30 -1.91
CA THR A 110 -31.52 4.48 -0.81
C THR A 110 -30.04 4.72 -0.55
N ARG A 111 -29.33 5.43 -1.43
CA ARG A 111 -27.88 5.74 -1.28
C ARG A 111 -27.55 6.55 -0.02
N ASN A 112 -28.53 7.23 0.58
CA ASN A 112 -28.37 8.02 1.81
C ASN A 112 -28.02 7.17 3.05
N ILE A 113 -28.16 5.84 2.99
CA ILE A 113 -27.79 4.93 4.09
C ILE A 113 -26.27 4.77 4.27
N GLY A 114 -25.48 5.19 3.29
CA GLY A 114 -24.03 5.09 3.36
C GLY A 114 -23.30 6.36 3.76
N ILE A 115 -22.00 6.21 3.89
CA ILE A 115 -21.05 7.19 4.35
C ILE A 115 -19.77 7.06 3.51
N VAL A 116 -19.14 8.19 3.24
CA VAL A 116 -17.86 8.32 2.55
C VAL A 116 -16.74 8.48 3.57
N PHE A 117 -15.68 7.70 3.38
CA PHE A 117 -14.43 7.81 4.10
C PHE A 117 -13.33 8.35 3.19
N CYS A 118 -12.34 9.01 3.77
CA CYS A 118 -11.15 9.52 3.09
C CYS A 118 -9.87 8.89 3.66
N ILE A 119 -8.89 8.66 2.79
CA ILE A 119 -7.50 8.40 3.14
C ILE A 119 -6.64 9.43 2.38
N ASP A 120 -6.09 10.40 3.10
CA ASP A 120 -5.21 11.48 2.60
C ASP A 120 -3.76 11.32 3.09
N ARG A 121 -3.51 10.33 3.95
CA ARG A 121 -2.21 10.04 4.57
C ARG A 121 -1.96 8.54 4.58
N ALA A 122 -1.02 8.10 3.74
CA ALA A 122 -0.65 6.70 3.65
C ALA A 122 0.79 6.49 3.15
N GLU A 123 1.40 5.40 3.59
CA GLU A 123 2.58 4.81 2.96
C GLU A 123 2.11 3.91 1.81
N ILE A 124 2.67 4.07 0.61
CA ILE A 124 2.36 3.25 -0.55
C ILE A 124 3.61 2.47 -0.96
N GLU A 125 3.56 1.14 -0.88
CA GLU A 125 4.61 0.26 -1.36
C GLU A 125 4.25 -0.28 -2.76
N TYR A 126 5.08 0.02 -3.76
CA TYR A 126 5.03 -0.59 -5.07
C TYR A 126 6.04 -1.74 -5.15
N PHE A 127 5.64 -2.90 -5.67
CA PHE A 127 6.52 -4.04 -5.86
C PHE A 127 6.19 -4.80 -7.15
N ASN A 128 7.13 -4.80 -8.09
CA ASN A 128 7.04 -5.44 -9.39
C ASN A 128 7.93 -6.69 -9.46
N LEU A 129 7.31 -7.86 -9.48
CA LEU A 129 7.94 -9.17 -9.66
C LEU A 129 8.05 -9.58 -11.14
N GLY A 130 7.44 -8.82 -12.06
CA GLY A 130 7.40 -9.12 -13.49
C GLY A 130 8.65 -8.72 -14.26
N VAL A 131 9.66 -8.16 -13.58
CA VAL A 131 10.90 -7.64 -14.16
C VAL A 131 12.13 -8.24 -13.46
N ASN A 132 13.28 -8.21 -14.14
CA ASN A 132 14.57 -8.62 -13.59
C ASN A 132 15.62 -7.53 -13.88
N PRO A 133 16.27 -6.93 -12.87
CA PRO A 133 16.00 -7.13 -11.44
C PRO A 133 14.57 -6.70 -11.07
N ILE A 134 14.01 -7.28 -10.01
CA ILE A 134 12.73 -6.84 -9.43
C ILE A 134 12.79 -5.34 -9.15
N PHE A 135 11.64 -4.67 -9.14
CA PHE A 135 11.59 -3.26 -8.76
C PHE A 135 10.65 -3.06 -7.58
N ARG A 136 11.10 -2.36 -6.55
CA ARG A 136 10.26 -1.91 -5.44
C ARG A 136 10.59 -0.48 -5.07
N GLU A 137 9.59 0.25 -4.59
CA GLU A 137 9.78 1.62 -4.12
C GLU A 137 8.62 1.98 -3.18
N THR A 138 8.86 2.94 -2.30
CA THR A 138 7.85 3.42 -1.34
C THR A 138 7.58 4.89 -1.59
N TYR A 139 6.31 5.25 -1.63
CA TYR A 139 5.83 6.61 -1.83
C TYR A 139 4.98 7.05 -0.66
N GLN A 140 4.89 8.36 -0.49
CA GLN A 140 4.12 8.99 0.57
C GLN A 140 2.91 9.70 -0.03
N LEU A 141 1.73 9.40 0.52
CA LEU A 141 0.51 10.19 0.33
C LEU A 141 0.38 11.15 1.53
N GLY A 142 0.17 12.44 1.25
CA GLY A 142 0.09 13.48 2.28
C GLY A 142 1.37 13.58 3.12
N ASN A 143 1.23 13.67 4.44
CA ASN A 143 2.35 13.76 5.39
C ASN A 143 2.61 12.45 6.17
N ALA A 144 2.29 11.30 5.58
CA ALA A 144 2.52 10.00 6.21
C ALA A 144 4.01 9.68 6.42
N GLY A 145 4.34 9.02 7.52
CA GLY A 145 5.69 8.48 7.73
C GLY A 145 5.96 7.30 6.80
N ILE A 146 7.19 7.23 6.28
CA ILE A 146 7.71 6.05 5.57
C ILE A 146 8.58 5.25 6.54
N GLU A 147 8.36 3.95 6.60
CA GLU A 147 9.23 3.02 7.32
C GLU A 147 10.20 2.37 6.33
N GLU A 148 11.50 2.60 6.56
CA GLU A 148 12.52 1.97 5.75
C GLU A 148 12.60 0.48 6.06
N LYS A 149 12.38 -0.35 5.03
CA LYS A 149 12.39 -1.81 5.15
C LYS A 149 13.60 -2.38 4.41
N GLY A 150 14.04 -3.57 4.82
CA GLY A 150 15.04 -4.35 4.10
C GLY A 150 16.33 -4.52 4.88
N TYR A 151 17.47 -4.39 4.21
CA TYR A 151 18.79 -4.62 4.79
C TYR A 151 19.76 -3.54 4.35
N TYR A 152 20.74 -3.25 5.19
CA TYR A 152 21.87 -2.38 4.88
C TYR A 152 23.17 -3.01 5.36
N ILE A 153 24.28 -2.61 4.73
CA ILE A 153 25.62 -3.07 5.05
C ILE A 153 26.29 -1.96 5.86
N THR A 154 26.83 -2.32 7.02
CA THR A 154 27.49 -1.44 7.97
C THR A 154 28.98 -1.29 7.66
N ASP A 155 29.65 -0.40 8.39
CA ASP A 155 31.11 -0.19 8.30
C ASP A 155 31.94 -1.39 8.81
N ALA A 156 31.30 -2.42 9.38
CA ALA A 156 31.97 -3.68 9.72
C ALA A 156 32.30 -4.55 8.47
N CYS A 157 31.92 -4.09 7.27
CA CYS A 157 32.18 -4.81 6.03
C CYS A 157 33.69 -4.93 5.75
N ILE A 158 34.16 -6.16 5.53
CA ILE A 158 35.57 -6.45 5.18
C ILE A 158 35.81 -6.61 3.66
N GLY A 159 34.86 -6.20 2.82
CA GLY A 159 35.02 -6.23 1.36
C GLY A 159 35.08 -7.62 0.70
N CYS A 160 34.68 -8.70 1.39
CA CYS A 160 34.85 -10.08 0.89
C CYS A 160 33.94 -10.50 -0.28
N GLY A 161 32.91 -9.72 -0.64
CA GLY A 161 32.02 -10.01 -1.76
C GLY A 161 30.98 -11.11 -1.57
N THR A 162 30.95 -11.85 -0.43
CA THR A 162 30.00 -12.96 -0.21
C THR A 162 28.54 -12.54 -0.36
N CYS A 163 28.18 -11.36 0.15
CA CYS A 163 26.82 -10.81 0.01
C CYS A 163 26.41 -10.61 -1.45
N GLN A 164 27.33 -10.13 -2.28
CA GLN A 164 27.09 -9.90 -3.71
C GLN A 164 26.87 -11.23 -4.44
N SER A 165 27.69 -12.25 -4.15
CA SER A 165 27.55 -13.59 -4.74
C SER A 165 26.26 -14.30 -4.32
N SER A 166 25.79 -14.09 -3.08
CA SER A 166 24.57 -14.72 -2.56
C SER A 166 23.28 -13.99 -2.94
N CYS A 167 23.37 -12.77 -3.49
CA CYS A 167 22.21 -11.96 -3.84
C CYS A 167 21.55 -12.47 -5.14
N PRO A 168 20.30 -13.00 -5.09
CA PRO A 168 19.62 -13.53 -6.27
C PRO A 168 19.26 -12.43 -7.30
N GLN A 169 19.15 -11.17 -6.86
CA GLN A 169 18.85 -10.03 -7.73
C GLN A 169 20.11 -9.33 -8.25
N ARG A 170 21.30 -9.75 -7.80
CA ARG A 170 22.58 -9.09 -8.12
C ARG A 170 22.54 -7.58 -7.85
N CYS A 171 21.79 -7.16 -6.83
CA CYS A 171 21.53 -5.77 -6.50
C CYS A 171 22.54 -5.19 -5.50
N ILE A 172 23.69 -5.83 -5.30
CA ILE A 172 24.72 -5.37 -4.38
C ILE A 172 25.95 -4.96 -5.18
N THR A 173 26.37 -3.72 -5.01
CA THR A 173 27.53 -3.13 -5.68
C THR A 173 28.73 -3.12 -4.74
N GLU A 174 29.90 -3.40 -5.30
CA GLU A 174 31.18 -3.29 -4.62
C GLU A 174 31.46 -1.84 -4.19
N GLY A 175 32.11 -1.70 -3.03
CA GLY A 175 32.43 -0.43 -2.39
C GLY A 175 33.01 -0.64 -0.99
N GLU A 176 33.33 0.46 -0.30
CA GLU A 176 33.80 0.45 1.09
C GLU A 176 32.83 1.27 1.97
N PRO A 177 31.77 0.65 2.54
CA PRO A 177 31.35 -0.75 2.41
C PRO A 177 30.58 -1.05 1.10
N PHE A 178 30.31 -2.34 0.84
CA PHE A 178 29.39 -2.77 -0.22
C PHE A 178 28.01 -2.11 -0.02
N THR A 179 27.29 -1.84 -1.12
CA THR A 179 26.00 -1.13 -1.04
C THR A 179 24.88 -1.94 -1.68
N ILE A 180 23.72 -2.01 -1.02
CA ILE A 180 22.51 -2.68 -1.54
C ILE A 180 21.64 -1.65 -2.26
N GLN A 181 21.38 -1.88 -3.55
CA GLN A 181 20.39 -1.14 -4.32
C GLN A 181 18.98 -1.53 -3.84
N GLN A 182 18.41 -0.69 -2.99
CA GLN A 182 17.17 -1.00 -2.24
C GLN A 182 15.98 -1.25 -3.16
N ASN A 183 15.91 -0.51 -4.27
CA ASN A 183 14.86 -0.67 -5.28
C ASN A 183 14.88 -2.04 -5.99
N HIS A 184 15.99 -2.78 -5.89
CA HIS A 184 16.16 -4.11 -6.47
C HIS A 184 16.32 -5.20 -5.42
N CYS A 185 16.10 -4.89 -4.14
CA CYS A 185 16.25 -5.84 -3.04
C CYS A 185 14.94 -6.62 -2.75
N LEU A 186 15.00 -7.96 -2.78
CA LEU A 186 13.85 -8.82 -2.40
C LEU A 186 13.52 -8.79 -0.89
N HIS A 187 14.39 -8.20 -0.07
CA HIS A 187 14.35 -8.33 1.39
C HIS A 187 14.41 -9.81 1.84
N CYS A 188 15.08 -10.66 1.07
CA CYS A 188 15.13 -12.11 1.33
C CYS A 188 16.07 -12.52 2.47
N GLY A 189 16.99 -11.65 2.91
CA GLY A 189 17.95 -11.97 3.99
C GLY A 189 19.16 -12.81 3.58
N SER A 190 19.28 -13.27 2.33
CA SER A 190 20.42 -14.10 1.89
C SER A 190 21.79 -13.46 2.16
N CYS A 191 21.94 -12.15 1.94
CA CYS A 191 23.19 -11.45 2.25
C CYS A 191 23.48 -11.45 3.76
N TYR A 192 22.45 -11.22 4.58
CA TYR A 192 22.53 -11.19 6.03
C TYR A 192 22.99 -12.53 6.61
N GLU A 193 22.35 -13.62 6.19
CA GLU A 193 22.65 -14.99 6.65
C GLU A 193 24.07 -15.46 6.28
N ASN A 194 24.59 -14.99 5.14
CA ASN A 194 25.87 -15.46 4.60
C ASN A 194 27.05 -14.52 4.90
N CYS A 195 26.85 -13.40 5.60
CA CYS A 195 27.95 -12.48 5.90
C CYS A 195 28.87 -13.06 6.99
N PRO A 196 30.15 -13.35 6.70
CA PRO A 196 31.04 -14.03 7.65
C PRO A 196 31.39 -13.18 8.88
N VAL A 197 31.22 -11.85 8.77
CA VAL A 197 31.50 -10.88 9.83
C VAL A 197 30.23 -10.20 10.36
N GLN A 198 29.05 -10.71 9.98
CA GLN A 198 27.74 -10.17 10.41
C GLN A 198 27.57 -8.65 10.20
N ALA A 199 28.18 -8.10 9.14
CA ALA A 199 28.16 -6.67 8.85
C ALA A 199 26.85 -6.16 8.23
N ILE A 200 25.78 -6.95 8.23
CA ILE A 200 24.50 -6.61 7.58
C ILE A 200 23.43 -6.54 8.67
N GLU A 201 22.58 -5.53 8.62
CA GLU A 201 21.52 -5.32 9.58
C GLU A 201 20.17 -5.11 8.88
N ARG A 202 19.08 -5.45 9.58
CA ARG A 202 17.70 -5.26 9.11
C ARG A 202 17.27 -3.81 9.37
N ARG A 203 16.52 -3.23 8.43
CA ARG A 203 15.86 -1.92 8.55
C ARG A 203 14.37 -2.15 8.85
N GLY A 204 13.82 -1.41 9.80
CA GLY A 204 12.48 -1.66 10.39
C GLY A 204 12.47 -2.90 11.27
#